data_AF-A0A2R6KUD2-F1
#
_entry.id   AF-A0A2R6KUD2-F1
#
_cell.length_a   1.000
_cell.length_b   1.000
_cell.length_c   1.000
_cell.angle_alpha   90.00
_cell.angle_beta   90.00
_cell.angle_gamma   90.00
#
_symmetry.space_group_name_H-M   'P 1'
#
loop_
_entity.id
_entity.type
_entity.pdbx_description
1 polymer ?
#
loop_
_entity_poly.entity_id
_entity_poly.type
_entity_poly.pdbx_seq_one_letter_code
_entity_poly.pdbx_strand_id
1 'polypeptide(L)'
;AQRESASPRVDEAEPDRPSVDPERVEELEAELAERDVEIEGLEAELDAATERRDELEADLDAVREERDELASEVERLEAELDRLEDEFGAATGREERITPQEALAGTDIFVRYRSKGDATLEKAHEGNVLQEDVVDNLVLEKHTQFDADGVAVGGQSYGEFLEETVEYQFVEWVAEHLLFEIRDTGHRDALKTLYDALPKIDRAELHGTVEMVSVEDGQETKATEQFDIVYRDRMGDPLLVANINDSREAATQSMMERLVTAAERVGSAGEDFAAAFLVTTSFFEPGALETASEATRGGLLSRNKRKSFVNLSRKRGYHLCLVEARSENFTLTVPEL
;
A
#
# COMPACT_ATOMS: atom_id res chain seq x y z
N ALA A 1 17.07 -122.60 -55.42
CA ALA A 1 15.74 -121.96 -55.49
C ALA A 1 15.78 -120.80 -54.49
N GLN A 2 15.77 -119.54 -54.94
CA GLN A 2 14.57 -118.69 -55.09
C GLN A 2 13.85 -118.49 -53.74
N ARG A 3 13.48 -117.29 -53.28
CA ARG A 3 13.48 -115.93 -53.87
C ARG A 3 13.17 -114.92 -52.75
N GLU A 4 13.72 -113.72 -52.93
CA GLU A 4 13.16 -112.39 -52.65
C GLU A 4 12.15 -112.16 -51.52
N SER A 5 12.47 -111.18 -50.66
CA SER A 5 11.62 -109.98 -50.52
C SER A 5 12.44 -108.84 -49.92
N ALA A 6 12.56 -107.75 -50.70
CA ALA A 6 13.18 -106.49 -50.35
C ALA A 6 12.17 -105.49 -49.77
N SER A 7 12.73 -104.43 -49.16
CA SER A 7 12.16 -103.10 -48.83
C SER A 7 11.44 -102.93 -47.49
N PRO A 8 11.44 -101.70 -46.90
CA PRO A 8 12.42 -100.60 -47.04
C PRO A 8 12.87 -100.01 -45.68
N ARG A 9 13.93 -99.20 -45.73
CA ARG A 9 14.27 -98.21 -44.69
C ARG A 9 13.06 -97.31 -44.46
N VAL A 10 12.68 -97.15 -43.20
CA VAL A 10 11.86 -96.01 -42.77
C VAL A 10 12.78 -95.19 -41.89
N ASP A 11 13.30 -94.11 -42.47
CA ASP A 11 13.79 -92.97 -41.71
C ASP A 11 12.62 -92.47 -40.87
N GLU A 12 12.65 -92.75 -39.57
CA GLU A 12 11.86 -91.98 -38.61
C GLU A 12 12.53 -90.61 -38.51
N ALA A 13 12.11 -89.71 -39.39
CA ALA A 13 12.32 -88.29 -39.24
C ALA A 13 11.75 -87.89 -37.88
N GLU A 14 12.64 -87.52 -36.94
CA GLU A 14 12.25 -86.70 -35.81
C GLU A 14 11.45 -85.50 -36.36
N PRO A 15 10.33 -85.14 -35.73
CA PRO A 15 9.55 -84.00 -36.19
C PRO A 15 10.47 -82.78 -36.15
N ASP A 16 10.63 -82.18 -37.33
CA ASP A 16 11.26 -80.89 -37.57
C ASP A 16 10.73 -79.92 -36.51
N ARG A 17 11.47 -79.78 -35.40
CA ARG A 17 11.20 -78.73 -34.42
C ARG A 17 11.36 -77.46 -35.23
N PRO A 18 10.36 -76.56 -35.27
CA PRO A 18 10.48 -75.34 -36.05
C PRO A 18 11.82 -74.72 -35.68
N SER A 19 12.74 -74.66 -36.64
CA SER A 19 14.05 -74.06 -36.44
C SER A 19 13.76 -72.63 -36.03
N VAL A 20 14.02 -72.32 -34.76
CA VAL A 20 13.85 -70.97 -34.24
C VAL A 20 14.74 -70.10 -35.11
N ASP A 21 14.12 -69.15 -35.82
CA ASP A 21 14.83 -68.25 -36.69
C ASP A 21 15.78 -67.41 -35.82
N PRO A 22 17.11 -67.57 -35.95
CA PRO A 22 18.07 -66.89 -35.08
C PRO A 22 17.95 -65.37 -35.20
N GLU A 23 17.53 -64.84 -36.36
CA GLU A 23 17.28 -63.40 -36.52
C GLU A 23 16.10 -62.93 -35.64
N ARG A 24 15.06 -63.75 -35.49
CA ARG A 24 13.91 -63.45 -34.63
C ARG A 24 14.26 -63.53 -33.14
N VAL A 25 15.22 -64.38 -32.77
CA VAL A 25 15.73 -64.46 -31.38
C VAL A 25 16.53 -63.21 -31.05
N GLU A 26 17.47 -62.81 -31.91
CA GLU A 26 18.25 -61.58 -31.71
C GLU A 26 17.37 -60.33 -31.64
N GLU A 27 16.31 -60.25 -32.46
CA GLU A 27 15.33 -59.16 -32.41
C GLU A 27 14.58 -59.11 -31.07
N LEU A 28 14.11 -60.26 -30.57
CA LEU A 28 13.43 -60.36 -29.29
C LEU A 28 14.37 -60.07 -28.10
N GLU A 29 15.64 -60.47 -28.19
CA GLU A 29 16.64 -60.16 -27.17
C GLU A 29 16.95 -58.65 -27.15
N ALA A 30 17.00 -57.99 -28.30
CA ALA A 30 17.16 -56.55 -28.39
C ALA A 30 15.92 -55.80 -27.85
N GLU A 31 14.71 -56.25 -28.18
CA GLU A 31 13.46 -55.70 -27.65
C GLU A 31 13.37 -55.86 -26.12
N LEU A 32 13.76 -57.04 -25.59
CA LEU A 32 13.85 -57.26 -24.14
C LEU A 32 14.85 -56.32 -23.48
N ALA A 33 16.05 -56.15 -24.05
CA ALA A 33 17.05 -55.24 -23.52
C ALA A 33 16.58 -53.77 -23.53
N GLU A 34 15.86 -53.34 -24.57
CA GLU A 34 15.25 -52.01 -24.61
C GLU A 34 14.16 -51.85 -23.55
N ARG A 35 13.31 -52.86 -23.38
CA ARG A 35 12.25 -52.88 -22.36
C ARG A 35 12.85 -52.86 -20.95
N ASP A 36 13.93 -53.58 -20.70
CA ASP A 36 14.63 -53.58 -19.40
C ASP A 36 15.15 -52.18 -19.05
N VAL A 37 15.76 -51.48 -20.03
CA VAL A 37 16.20 -50.08 -19.83
C VAL A 37 15.02 -49.14 -19.60
N GLU A 38 13.89 -49.35 -20.29
CA GLU A 38 12.68 -48.55 -20.07
C GLU A 38 12.09 -48.80 -18.68
N ILE A 39 12.08 -50.05 -18.20
CA ILE A 39 11.64 -50.41 -16.85
C ILE A 39 12.52 -49.73 -15.80
N GLU A 40 13.85 -49.84 -15.93
CA GLU A 40 14.79 -49.18 -15.00
C GLU A 40 14.58 -47.65 -14.97
N GLY A 41 14.31 -47.03 -16.12
CA GLY A 41 13.99 -45.61 -16.23
C GLY A 41 12.69 -45.23 -15.52
N LEU A 42 11.63 -46.00 -15.75
CA LEU A 42 10.31 -45.78 -15.11
C LEU A 42 10.36 -46.03 -13.60
N GLU A 43 11.13 -47.01 -13.14
CA GLU A 43 11.35 -47.27 -11.71
C GLU A 43 12.06 -46.07 -11.04
N ALA A 44 13.10 -45.51 -11.68
CA ALA A 44 13.78 -44.31 -11.16
C ALA A 44 12.86 -43.07 -11.13
N GLU A 45 12.01 -42.89 -12.16
CA GLU A 45 11.02 -41.81 -12.17
C GLU A 45 9.96 -41.99 -11.07
N LEU A 46 9.50 -43.22 -10.84
CA LEU A 46 8.54 -43.55 -9.78
C LEU A 46 9.13 -43.27 -8.39
N ASP A 47 10.38 -43.66 -8.16
CA ASP A 47 11.08 -43.41 -6.90
C ASP A 47 11.23 -41.90 -6.65
N ALA A 48 11.69 -41.13 -7.65
CA ALA A 48 11.81 -39.67 -7.54
C ALA A 48 10.46 -38.98 -7.32
N ALA A 49 9.40 -39.44 -7.99
CA ALA A 49 8.04 -38.92 -7.79
C ALA A 49 7.50 -39.26 -6.39
N THR A 50 7.84 -40.44 -5.86
CA THR A 50 7.46 -40.88 -4.51
C THR A 50 8.16 -40.03 -3.45
N GLU A 51 9.47 -39.83 -3.57
CA GLU A 51 10.22 -38.95 -2.68
C GLU A 51 9.66 -37.52 -2.67
N ARG A 52 9.34 -36.97 -3.85
CA ARG A 52 8.75 -35.63 -3.97
C ARG A 52 7.35 -35.55 -3.36
N ARG A 53 6.53 -36.60 -3.47
CA ARG A 53 5.23 -36.67 -2.81
C ARG A 53 5.41 -36.64 -1.30
N ASP A 54 6.33 -37.42 -0.77
CA ASP A 54 6.56 -37.53 0.68
C ASP A 54 7.10 -36.21 1.27
N GLU A 55 7.97 -35.50 0.53
CA GLU A 55 8.42 -34.15 0.87
C GLU A 55 7.25 -33.15 0.92
N LEU A 56 6.39 -33.15 -0.12
CA LEU A 56 5.22 -32.27 -0.17
C LEU A 56 4.17 -32.59 0.90
N GLU A 57 4.00 -33.86 1.28
CA GLU A 57 3.13 -34.25 2.39
C GLU A 57 3.67 -33.71 3.72
N ALA A 58 4.99 -33.80 3.95
CA ALA A 58 5.62 -33.25 5.15
C ALA A 58 5.49 -31.72 5.22
N ASP A 59 5.72 -31.00 4.11
CA ASP A 59 5.54 -29.55 4.04
C ASP A 59 4.08 -29.14 4.30
N LEU A 60 3.13 -29.88 3.74
CA LEU A 60 1.70 -29.62 3.93
C LEU A 60 1.29 -29.79 5.39
N ASP A 61 1.82 -30.81 6.07
CA ASP A 61 1.53 -31.03 7.49
C ASP A 61 2.17 -29.94 8.36
N ALA A 62 3.40 -29.49 8.05
CA ALA A 62 4.03 -28.36 8.74
C ALA A 62 3.23 -27.05 8.60
N VAL A 63 2.77 -26.73 7.38
CA VAL A 63 1.93 -25.54 7.14
C VAL A 63 0.57 -25.63 7.85
N ARG A 64 0.00 -26.84 7.95
CA ARG A 64 -1.25 -27.04 8.71
C ARG A 64 -1.05 -26.83 10.20
N GLU A 65 0.05 -27.31 10.76
CA GLU A 65 0.41 -27.09 12.16
C GLU A 65 0.60 -25.60 12.45
N GLU A 66 1.35 -24.87 11.61
CA GLU A 66 1.53 -23.42 11.74
C GLU A 66 0.19 -22.66 11.65
N ARG A 67 -0.68 -23.05 10.70
CA ARG A 67 -2.03 -22.47 10.60
C ARG A 67 -2.83 -22.69 11.89
N ASP A 68 -2.80 -23.88 12.46
CA ASP A 68 -3.58 -24.22 13.66
C ASP A 68 -3.04 -23.50 14.91
N GLU A 69 -1.71 -23.31 14.99
CA GLU A 69 -1.07 -22.48 16.01
C GLU A 69 -1.49 -21.01 15.88
N LEU A 70 -1.40 -20.44 14.66
CA LEU A 70 -1.82 -19.06 14.40
C LEU A 70 -3.31 -18.85 14.67
N ALA A 71 -4.17 -19.80 14.30
CA ALA A 71 -5.60 -19.73 14.60
C ALA A 71 -5.86 -19.73 16.12
N SER A 72 -5.15 -20.57 16.87
CA SER A 72 -5.24 -20.60 18.33
C SER A 72 -4.77 -19.30 18.97
N GLU A 73 -3.72 -18.69 18.40
CA GLU A 73 -3.21 -17.39 18.87
C GLU A 73 -4.21 -16.26 18.59
N VAL A 74 -4.85 -16.26 17.42
CA VAL A 74 -5.94 -15.32 17.09
C VAL A 74 -7.08 -15.46 18.10
N GLU A 75 -7.58 -16.67 18.35
CA GLU A 75 -8.65 -16.90 19.34
C GLU A 75 -8.25 -16.42 20.74
N ARG A 76 -6.98 -16.61 21.13
CA ARG A 76 -6.45 -16.13 22.40
C ARG A 76 -6.43 -14.61 22.48
N LEU A 77 -5.96 -13.94 21.42
CA LEU A 77 -5.88 -12.49 21.34
C LEU A 77 -7.27 -11.85 21.28
N GLU A 78 -8.22 -12.45 20.56
CA GLU A 78 -9.63 -12.03 20.56
C GLU A 78 -10.25 -12.13 21.96
N ALA A 79 -10.04 -13.25 22.66
CA ALA A 79 -10.54 -13.40 24.03
C ALA A 79 -9.86 -12.48 25.05
N GLU A 80 -8.59 -12.13 24.83
CA GLU A 80 -7.87 -11.14 25.64
C GLU A 80 -8.38 -9.73 25.37
N LEU A 81 -8.63 -9.41 24.09
CA LEU A 81 -9.28 -8.17 23.68
C LEU A 81 -10.63 -8.07 24.39
N ASP A 82 -11.53 -9.04 24.25
CA ASP A 82 -12.87 -9.06 24.89
C ASP A 82 -12.86 -8.85 26.42
N ARG A 83 -11.81 -9.29 27.11
CA ARG A 83 -11.68 -9.04 28.55
C ARG A 83 -11.23 -7.62 28.84
N LEU A 84 -10.23 -7.15 28.10
CA LEU A 84 -9.74 -5.78 28.20
C LEU A 84 -10.84 -4.80 27.82
N GLU A 85 -11.67 -5.22 26.87
CA GLU A 85 -12.83 -4.55 26.37
C GLU A 85 -13.86 -4.25 27.47
N ASP A 86 -14.24 -5.29 28.21
CA ASP A 86 -15.15 -5.20 29.35
C ASP A 86 -14.54 -4.38 30.51
N GLU A 87 -13.26 -4.57 30.81
CA GLU A 87 -12.56 -3.90 31.90
C GLU A 87 -12.44 -2.38 31.66
N PHE A 88 -12.04 -1.98 30.44
CA PHE A 88 -11.85 -0.57 30.08
C PHE A 88 -13.15 0.15 29.74
N GLY A 89 -14.14 -0.53 29.14
CA GLY A 89 -15.47 0.05 28.89
C GLY A 89 -16.14 0.47 30.22
N ALA A 90 -16.07 -0.40 31.22
CA ALA A 90 -16.56 -0.09 32.56
C ALA A 90 -15.77 1.03 33.25
N ALA A 91 -14.45 1.11 33.02
CA ALA A 91 -13.58 2.13 33.63
C ALA A 91 -13.76 3.53 33.02
N THR A 92 -14.04 3.62 31.71
CA THR A 92 -14.20 4.89 30.99
C THR A 92 -15.62 5.42 30.97
N GLY A 93 -16.61 4.60 31.34
CA GLY A 93 -18.03 4.98 31.36
C GLY A 93 -18.61 5.23 29.97
N ARG A 94 -18.02 4.64 28.93
CA ARG A 94 -18.43 4.78 27.53
C ARG A 94 -19.12 3.51 27.03
N GLU A 95 -20.06 3.70 26.12
CA GLU A 95 -20.96 2.65 25.66
C GLU A 95 -20.29 1.74 24.62
N GLU A 96 -19.35 2.28 23.84
CA GLU A 96 -18.68 1.56 22.76
C GLU A 96 -17.18 1.91 22.72
N ARG A 97 -16.36 0.99 22.20
CA ARG A 97 -14.94 1.21 21.93
C ARG A 97 -14.69 0.97 20.47
N ILE A 98 -13.88 1.85 19.88
CA ILE A 98 -13.44 1.74 18.50
C ILE A 98 -11.91 1.79 18.47
N THR A 99 -11.33 1.18 17.45
CA THR A 99 -9.87 1.21 17.25
C THR A 99 -9.40 2.61 16.85
N PRO A 100 -8.12 2.96 17.10
CA PRO A 100 -7.53 4.20 16.58
C PRO A 100 -7.75 4.40 15.08
N GLN A 101 -7.62 3.33 14.31
CA GLN A 101 -7.79 3.37 12.85
C GLN A 101 -9.24 3.67 12.45
N GLU A 102 -10.22 3.05 13.12
CA GLU A 102 -11.64 3.34 12.88
C GLU A 102 -12.01 4.76 13.31
N ALA A 103 -11.46 5.23 14.44
CA ALA A 103 -11.67 6.60 14.91
C ALA A 103 -11.16 7.62 13.89
N LEU A 104 -9.96 7.41 13.34
CA LEU A 104 -9.38 8.29 12.31
C LEU A 104 -10.17 8.17 10.98
N ALA A 105 -10.34 6.97 10.43
CA ALA A 105 -11.06 6.77 9.16
C ALA A 105 -12.53 7.24 9.18
N GLY A 106 -13.16 7.25 10.36
CA GLY A 106 -14.50 7.77 10.57
C GLY A 106 -14.56 9.28 10.86
N THR A 107 -13.45 10.02 10.78
CA THR A 107 -13.37 11.45 11.13
C THR A 107 -13.01 12.33 9.92
N ASP A 108 -13.88 13.30 9.64
CA ASP A 108 -13.60 14.43 8.75
C ASP A 108 -13.47 15.72 9.56
N ILE A 109 -12.47 16.54 9.25
CA ILE A 109 -12.24 17.84 9.88
C ILE A 109 -12.56 18.96 8.89
N PHE A 110 -13.59 19.74 9.18
CA PHE A 110 -14.03 20.83 8.31
C PHE A 110 -13.42 22.17 8.72
N VAL A 111 -12.88 22.90 7.74
CA VAL A 111 -12.37 24.25 7.96
C VAL A 111 -13.54 25.23 7.88
N ARG A 112 -13.85 25.85 9.02
CA ARG A 112 -14.97 26.78 9.18
C ARG A 112 -14.49 28.10 9.78
N TYR A 113 -15.37 29.08 9.72
CA TYR A 113 -15.14 30.40 10.28
C TYR A 113 -16.34 30.82 11.10
N ARG A 114 -16.10 31.37 12.30
CA ARG A 114 -17.14 31.94 13.16
C ARG A 114 -17.93 33.02 12.41
N SER A 115 -17.25 33.77 11.53
CA SER A 115 -17.84 34.79 10.67
C SER A 115 -17.09 34.92 9.34
N LYS A 116 -17.81 34.86 8.22
CA LYS A 116 -17.24 35.11 6.88
C LYS A 116 -16.87 36.59 6.66
N GLY A 117 -17.40 37.50 7.48
CA GLY A 117 -17.11 38.93 7.43
C GLY A 117 -15.72 39.29 7.96
N ASP A 118 -15.17 38.44 8.83
CA ASP A 118 -13.91 38.68 9.54
C ASP A 118 -12.71 38.03 8.82
N ALA A 119 -11.55 37.96 9.46
CA ALA A 119 -10.33 37.42 8.88
C ALA A 119 -10.50 35.95 8.43
N THR A 120 -10.08 35.61 7.21
CA THR A 120 -10.14 34.25 6.66
C THR A 120 -8.85 33.94 5.90
N LEU A 121 -8.59 32.66 5.61
CA LEU A 121 -7.46 32.26 4.75
C LEU A 121 -7.55 32.90 3.36
N GLU A 122 -8.76 33.08 2.81
CA GLU A 122 -8.98 33.78 1.54
C GLU A 122 -8.50 35.24 1.61
N LYS A 123 -8.89 35.97 2.66
CA LYS A 123 -8.45 37.37 2.86
C LYS A 123 -6.96 37.47 3.18
N ALA A 124 -6.41 36.50 3.90
CA ALA A 124 -4.98 36.42 4.20
C ALA A 124 -4.15 36.11 2.96
N HIS A 125 -4.67 35.31 2.03
CA HIS A 125 -4.06 35.02 0.74
C HIS A 125 -3.98 36.27 -0.14
N GLU A 126 -5.08 37.01 -0.25
CA GLU A 126 -5.21 38.21 -1.09
C GLU A 126 -4.49 39.44 -0.50
N GLY A 127 -4.34 39.50 0.82
CA GLY A 127 -3.91 40.69 1.55
C GLY A 127 -2.83 40.44 2.60
N ASN A 128 -2.83 41.31 3.63
CA ASN A 128 -1.92 41.26 4.77
C ASN A 128 -2.73 41.18 6.07
N VAL A 129 -3.60 40.17 6.17
CA VAL A 129 -4.28 39.82 7.42
C VAL A 129 -3.30 39.09 8.34
N LEU A 130 -3.34 39.36 9.64
CA LEU A 130 -2.46 38.69 10.60
C LEU A 130 -2.91 37.24 10.82
N GLN A 131 -1.96 36.37 11.16
CA GLN A 131 -2.25 34.98 11.47
C GLN A 131 -3.22 34.85 12.65
N GLU A 132 -2.94 35.58 13.73
CA GLU A 132 -3.76 35.60 14.94
C GLU A 132 -5.23 35.92 14.63
N ASP A 133 -5.50 36.91 13.76
CA ASP A 133 -6.86 37.29 13.39
C ASP A 133 -7.59 36.15 12.66
N VAL A 134 -6.88 35.38 11.82
CA VAL A 134 -7.48 34.24 11.11
C VAL A 134 -7.73 33.09 12.06
N VAL A 135 -6.77 32.73 12.91
CA VAL A 135 -6.91 31.63 13.88
C VAL A 135 -8.04 31.93 14.88
N ASP A 136 -8.14 33.18 15.36
CA ASP A 136 -9.23 33.63 16.24
C ASP A 136 -10.62 33.52 15.60
N ASN A 137 -10.71 33.46 14.27
CA ASN A 137 -11.97 33.28 13.54
C ASN A 137 -12.15 31.85 12.99
N LEU A 138 -11.07 31.08 12.83
CA LEU A 138 -11.06 29.73 12.29
C LEU A 138 -11.60 28.73 13.33
N VAL A 139 -12.34 27.73 12.84
CA VAL A 139 -12.85 26.61 13.63
C VAL A 139 -12.63 25.34 12.83
N LEU A 140 -11.96 24.36 13.43
CA LEU A 140 -11.84 23.00 12.91
C LEU A 140 -12.98 22.17 13.46
N GLU A 141 -14.05 22.03 12.69
CA GLU A 141 -15.24 21.26 13.09
C GLU A 141 -15.03 19.77 12.80
N LYS A 142 -15.05 18.95 13.85
CA LYS A 142 -14.92 17.49 13.79
C LYS A 142 -16.28 16.88 13.42
N HIS A 143 -16.32 16.10 12.36
CA HIS A 143 -17.49 15.34 11.91
C HIS A 143 -17.16 13.85 11.92
N THR A 144 -17.90 13.09 12.73
CA THR A 144 -17.65 11.67 12.94
C THR A 144 -18.78 10.80 12.36
N GLN A 145 -18.43 9.60 11.90
CA GLN A 145 -19.40 8.56 11.51
C GLN A 145 -19.96 7.76 12.70
N PHE A 146 -19.40 8.00 13.89
CA PHE A 146 -19.77 7.40 15.17
C PHE A 146 -20.15 8.49 16.19
N ASP A 147 -20.76 8.10 17.32
CA ASP A 147 -21.06 9.02 18.42
C ASP A 147 -19.80 9.36 19.22
N ALA A 148 -19.20 10.53 18.95
CA ALA A 148 -17.95 10.99 19.55
C ALA A 148 -18.00 11.06 21.09
N ASP A 149 -19.17 11.32 21.69
CA ASP A 149 -19.32 11.39 23.15
C ASP A 149 -19.47 9.98 23.77
N GLY A 150 -19.96 9.02 22.98
CA GLY A 150 -20.26 7.65 23.38
C GLY A 150 -19.10 6.65 23.23
N VAL A 151 -18.05 6.99 22.48
CA VAL A 151 -16.94 6.06 22.14
C VAL A 151 -15.63 6.34 22.87
N ALA A 152 -14.95 5.27 23.30
CA ALA A 152 -13.58 5.33 23.81
C ALA A 152 -12.60 4.76 22.77
N VAL A 153 -11.41 5.37 22.68
CA VAL A 153 -10.35 4.96 21.76
C VAL A 153 -9.10 4.69 22.58
N GLY A 154 -8.56 3.48 22.55
CA GLY A 154 -7.35 3.13 23.31
C GLY A 154 -7.42 3.41 24.82
N GLY A 155 -8.63 3.37 25.41
CA GLY A 155 -8.84 3.64 26.84
C GLY A 155 -8.99 5.11 27.23
N GLN A 156 -8.99 6.04 26.26
CA GLN A 156 -9.19 7.47 26.49
C GLN A 156 -10.41 8.00 25.72
N SER A 157 -10.70 9.30 25.88
CA SER A 157 -11.77 9.96 25.10
C SER A 157 -11.42 10.09 23.63
N TYR A 158 -12.42 10.02 22.75
CA TYR A 158 -12.20 10.32 21.33
C TYR A 158 -11.56 11.69 21.13
N GLY A 159 -12.03 12.72 21.86
CA GLY A 159 -11.51 14.07 21.74
C GLY A 159 -10.02 14.17 22.11
N GLU A 160 -9.65 13.58 23.25
CA GLU A 160 -8.26 13.52 23.74
C GLU A 160 -7.38 12.70 22.78
N PHE A 161 -7.85 11.51 22.38
CA PHE A 161 -7.15 10.65 21.42
C PHE A 161 -6.85 11.41 20.13
N LEU A 162 -7.86 12.08 19.55
CA LEU A 162 -7.71 12.77 18.28
C LEU A 162 -6.72 13.93 18.39
N GLU A 163 -6.79 14.73 19.46
CA GLU A 163 -5.91 15.89 19.64
C GLU A 163 -4.44 15.49 19.87
N GLU A 164 -4.19 14.28 20.37
CA GLU A 164 -2.85 13.71 20.51
C GLU A 164 -2.26 13.16 19.20
N THR A 165 -3.07 12.97 18.14
CA THR A 165 -2.56 12.36 16.91
C THR A 165 -1.77 13.34 16.04
N VAL A 166 -0.73 12.84 15.38
CA VAL A 166 0.05 13.62 14.41
C VAL A 166 -0.82 14.05 13.24
N GLU A 167 -1.80 13.22 12.86
CA GLU A 167 -2.78 13.51 11.82
C GLU A 167 -3.53 14.81 12.11
N TYR A 168 -4.14 14.92 13.30
CA TYR A 168 -4.92 16.09 13.69
C TYR A 168 -4.03 17.33 13.82
N GLN A 169 -2.89 17.20 14.48
CA GLN A 169 -1.92 18.29 14.64
C GLN A 169 -1.41 18.79 13.29
N PHE A 170 -1.22 17.91 12.30
CA PHE A 170 -0.83 18.31 10.96
C PHE A 170 -1.97 19.06 10.23
N VAL A 171 -3.22 18.63 10.39
CA VAL A 171 -4.40 19.37 9.87
C VAL A 171 -4.47 20.76 10.46
N GLU A 172 -4.28 20.90 11.76
CA GLU A 172 -4.21 22.20 12.44
C GLU A 172 -3.09 23.07 11.87
N TRP A 173 -1.87 22.53 11.76
CA TRP A 173 -0.75 23.28 11.20
C TRP A 173 -0.98 23.74 9.75
N VAL A 174 -1.53 22.88 8.88
CA VAL A 174 -1.86 23.26 7.49
C VAL A 174 -2.90 24.38 7.46
N ALA A 175 -3.94 24.30 8.29
CA ALA A 175 -5.02 25.27 8.32
C ALA A 175 -4.63 26.60 8.96
N GLU A 176 -3.76 26.58 9.99
CA GLU A 176 -3.49 27.74 10.82
C GLU A 176 -2.14 28.40 10.56
N HIS A 177 -1.13 27.68 10.05
CA HIS A 177 0.25 28.16 9.96
C HIS A 177 0.80 28.22 8.54
N LEU A 178 0.61 27.16 7.75
CA LEU A 178 1.35 26.97 6.50
C LEU A 178 1.21 28.13 5.50
N LEU A 179 0.02 28.74 5.38
CA LEU A 179 -0.19 29.90 4.51
C LEU A 179 0.71 31.08 4.92
N PHE A 180 0.82 31.31 6.22
CA PHE A 180 1.60 32.40 6.80
C PHE A 180 3.09 32.12 6.71
N GLU A 181 3.52 30.89 6.96
CA GLU A 181 4.92 30.49 6.79
C GLU A 181 5.40 30.69 5.35
N ILE A 182 4.65 30.22 4.35
CA ILE A 182 4.98 30.43 2.93
C ILE A 182 5.04 31.92 2.59
N ARG A 183 4.11 32.70 3.13
CA ARG A 183 4.01 34.13 2.90
C ARG A 183 5.19 34.88 3.49
N ASP A 184 5.45 34.68 4.77
CA ASP A 184 6.34 35.49 5.58
C ASP A 184 7.81 35.17 5.29
N THR A 185 8.08 33.95 4.80
CA THR A 185 9.39 33.53 4.26
C THR A 185 9.60 33.93 2.79
N GLY A 186 8.61 34.59 2.15
CA GLY A 186 8.72 35.11 0.79
C GLY A 186 8.60 34.06 -0.32
N HIS A 187 8.02 32.90 -0.03
CA HIS A 187 7.93 31.76 -0.95
C HIS A 187 6.63 31.70 -1.77
N ARG A 188 5.74 32.70 -1.69
CA ARG A 188 4.45 32.73 -2.43
C ARG A 188 4.58 32.33 -3.89
N ASP A 189 5.53 32.91 -4.64
CA ASP A 189 5.71 32.60 -6.07
C ASP A 189 6.33 31.22 -6.30
N ALA A 190 7.25 30.81 -5.42
CA ALA A 190 7.95 29.53 -5.52
C ALA A 190 7.06 28.34 -5.16
N LEU A 191 6.06 28.57 -4.31
CA LEU A 191 5.07 27.58 -3.83
C LEU A 191 3.65 27.90 -4.31
N LYS A 192 3.52 28.67 -5.40
CA LYS A 192 2.23 29.24 -5.83
C LYS A 192 1.08 28.23 -5.90
N THR A 193 1.34 27.02 -6.40
CA THR A 193 0.29 25.99 -6.54
C THR A 193 -0.27 25.58 -5.18
N LEU A 194 0.62 25.36 -4.20
CA LEU A 194 0.25 25.06 -2.82
C LEU A 194 -0.39 26.27 -2.14
N TYR A 195 0.25 27.44 -2.22
CA TYR A 195 -0.23 28.67 -1.60
C TYR A 195 -1.64 29.06 -2.04
N ASP A 196 -1.96 28.88 -3.33
CA ASP A 196 -3.30 29.15 -3.88
C ASP A 196 -4.35 28.09 -3.52
N ALA A 197 -3.93 26.89 -3.10
CA ALA A 197 -4.83 25.80 -2.72
C ALA A 197 -5.27 25.90 -1.26
N LEU A 198 -4.42 26.42 -0.36
CA LEU A 198 -4.71 26.48 1.09
C LEU A 198 -6.05 27.15 1.43
N PRO A 199 -6.43 28.31 0.85
CA PRO A 199 -7.72 28.93 1.15
C PRO A 199 -8.94 28.15 0.63
N LYS A 200 -8.73 27.19 -0.28
CA LYS A 200 -9.79 26.40 -0.92
C LYS A 200 -10.15 25.13 -0.16
N ILE A 201 -9.33 24.75 0.82
CA ILE A 201 -9.58 23.58 1.68
C ILE A 201 -10.93 23.76 2.37
N ASP A 202 -11.84 22.83 2.13
CA ASP A 202 -13.13 22.74 2.82
C ASP A 202 -13.07 21.74 3.99
N ARG A 203 -12.40 20.60 3.77
CA ARG A 203 -12.20 19.56 4.78
C ARG A 203 -10.90 18.78 4.60
N ALA A 204 -10.46 18.14 5.67
CA ALA A 204 -9.47 17.09 5.69
C ALA A 204 -10.14 15.78 6.11
N GLU A 205 -10.03 14.74 5.29
CA GLU A 205 -10.47 13.38 5.62
C GLU A 205 -9.28 12.64 6.22
N LEU A 206 -9.42 12.13 7.44
CA LEU A 206 -8.38 11.31 8.06
C LEU A 206 -8.51 9.87 7.55
N HIS A 207 -7.38 9.24 7.22
CA HIS A 207 -7.31 7.96 6.52
C HIS A 207 -8.19 7.93 5.25
N GLY A 208 -8.18 9.03 4.51
CA GLY A 208 -9.02 9.26 3.34
C GLY A 208 -8.61 8.43 2.12
N THR A 209 -9.58 8.21 1.23
CA THR A 209 -9.37 7.47 -0.02
C THR A 209 -9.62 8.36 -1.23
N VAL A 210 -8.80 8.23 -2.26
CA VAL A 210 -8.98 8.94 -3.53
C VAL A 210 -9.29 7.93 -4.63
N GLU A 211 -10.56 7.93 -5.06
CA GLU A 211 -10.99 7.19 -6.23
C GLU A 211 -10.65 7.96 -7.51
N MET A 212 -10.03 7.28 -8.47
CA MET A 212 -9.67 7.83 -9.76
C MET A 212 -10.23 6.96 -10.86
N VAL A 213 -10.70 7.59 -11.93
CA VAL A 213 -11.14 6.90 -13.14
C VAL A 213 -10.22 7.32 -14.27
N SER A 214 -9.54 6.34 -14.88
CA SER A 214 -8.79 6.54 -16.12
C SER A 214 -9.52 5.88 -17.28
N VAL A 215 -9.40 6.47 -18.48
CA VAL A 215 -9.92 5.89 -19.71
C VAL A 215 -8.73 5.58 -20.61
N GLU A 216 -8.41 4.31 -20.75
CA GLU A 216 -7.37 3.82 -21.67
C GLU A 216 -8.05 2.94 -22.72
N ASP A 217 -7.77 3.19 -24.00
CA ASP A 217 -8.35 2.45 -25.15
C ASP A 217 -9.90 2.33 -25.12
N GLY A 218 -10.58 3.31 -24.51
CA GLY A 218 -12.03 3.33 -24.38
C GLY A 218 -12.59 2.43 -23.27
N GLN A 219 -11.73 1.83 -22.44
CA GLN A 219 -12.11 1.11 -21.22
C GLN A 219 -11.86 1.99 -19.99
N GLU A 220 -12.88 2.08 -19.13
CA GLU A 220 -12.75 2.75 -17.83
C GLU A 220 -12.08 1.81 -16.84
N THR A 221 -10.95 2.25 -16.29
CA THR A 221 -10.26 1.58 -15.17
C THR A 221 -10.40 2.45 -13.94
N LYS A 222 -10.91 1.88 -12.86
CA LYS A 222 -10.96 2.52 -11.55
C LYS A 222 -9.71 2.16 -10.75
N ALA A 223 -9.06 3.17 -10.18
CA ALA A 223 -7.97 3.02 -9.23
C ALA A 223 -8.36 3.70 -7.92
N THR A 224 -7.88 3.17 -6.80
CA THR A 224 -8.08 3.77 -5.47
C THR A 224 -6.72 3.88 -4.81
N GLU A 225 -6.42 5.05 -4.27
CA GLU A 225 -5.24 5.29 -3.43
C GLU A 225 -5.71 5.71 -2.04
N GLN A 226 -4.94 5.33 -1.01
CA GLN A 226 -5.21 5.70 0.37
C GLN A 226 -4.10 6.60 0.88
N PHE A 227 -4.47 7.57 1.71
CA PHE A 227 -3.53 8.48 2.36
C PHE A 227 -3.97 8.68 3.81
N ASP A 228 -3.02 8.96 4.70
CA ASP A 228 -3.34 9.24 6.10
C ASP A 228 -4.17 10.51 6.23
N ILE A 229 -4.01 11.47 5.30
CA ILE A 229 -4.87 12.65 5.20
C ILE A 229 -5.13 13.01 3.73
N VAL A 230 -6.39 13.30 3.40
CA VAL A 230 -6.79 13.89 2.11
C VAL A 230 -7.50 15.21 2.36
N TYR A 231 -6.90 16.32 1.91
CA TYR A 231 -7.55 17.64 1.93
C TYR A 231 -8.34 17.84 0.66
N ARG A 232 -9.60 18.22 0.80
CA ARG A 232 -10.52 18.43 -0.31
C ARG A 232 -11.05 19.85 -0.37
N ASP A 233 -11.40 20.26 -1.57
CA ASP A 233 -12.17 21.47 -1.79
C ASP A 233 -13.67 21.24 -1.48
N ARG A 234 -14.49 22.27 -1.69
CA ARG A 234 -15.95 22.20 -1.47
C ARG A 234 -16.66 21.23 -2.41
N MET A 235 -16.09 20.94 -3.58
CA MET A 235 -16.67 20.00 -4.55
C MET A 235 -16.30 18.55 -4.24
N GLY A 236 -15.34 18.33 -3.32
CA GLY A 236 -14.82 17.01 -2.97
C GLY A 236 -13.58 16.62 -3.78
N ASP A 237 -13.04 17.52 -4.59
CA ASP A 237 -11.83 17.26 -5.36
C ASP A 237 -10.60 17.30 -4.44
N PRO A 238 -9.67 16.34 -4.56
CA PRO A 238 -8.47 16.30 -3.72
C PRO A 238 -7.52 17.44 -4.08
N LEU A 239 -7.19 18.28 -3.10
CA LEU A 239 -6.23 19.36 -3.21
C LEU A 239 -4.84 18.94 -2.74
N LEU A 240 -4.76 18.33 -1.56
CA LEU A 240 -3.51 17.92 -0.92
C LEU A 240 -3.66 16.51 -0.35
N VAL A 241 -2.57 15.76 -0.29
CA VAL A 241 -2.52 14.46 0.40
C VAL A 241 -1.30 14.40 1.31
N ALA A 242 -1.38 13.64 2.39
CA ALA A 242 -0.26 13.42 3.29
C ALA A 242 -0.19 11.97 3.76
N ASN A 243 1.04 11.46 3.87
CA ASN A 243 1.35 10.23 4.62
C ASN A 243 2.26 10.56 5.81
N ILE A 244 2.09 9.84 6.90
CA ILE A 244 2.70 10.09 8.19
C ILE A 244 3.55 8.89 8.60
N ASN A 245 4.81 9.17 8.94
CA ASN A 245 5.69 8.28 9.68
C ASN A 245 5.73 8.75 11.14
N ASP A 246 4.79 8.28 11.96
CA ASP A 246 4.78 8.52 13.41
C ASP A 246 5.59 7.46 14.18
N SER A 247 6.63 6.91 13.53
CA SER A 247 7.54 5.99 14.18
C SER A 247 8.81 6.71 14.60
N ARG A 248 9.52 6.11 15.57
CA ARG A 248 10.88 6.55 15.92
C ARG A 248 11.88 6.28 14.79
N GLU A 249 11.52 5.43 13.84
CA GLU A 249 12.36 5.09 12.69
C GLU A 249 12.35 6.21 11.65
N ALA A 250 13.38 6.22 10.80
CA ALA A 250 13.48 7.22 9.76
C ALA A 250 12.40 7.01 8.69
N ALA A 251 11.92 8.10 8.11
CA ALA A 251 11.12 8.03 6.89
C ALA A 251 11.98 7.51 5.73
N THR A 252 11.57 6.37 5.17
CA THR A 252 12.41 5.59 4.26
C THR A 252 12.25 5.97 2.79
N GLN A 253 13.22 5.56 1.96
CA GLN A 253 13.12 5.63 0.50
C GLN A 253 11.81 5.01 -0.02
N SER A 254 11.47 3.82 0.48
CA SER A 254 10.27 3.11 0.04
C SER A 254 8.97 3.84 0.37
N MET A 255 8.92 4.57 1.50
CA MET A 255 7.78 5.41 1.87
C MET A 255 7.66 6.59 0.90
N MET A 256 8.79 7.23 0.56
CA MET A 256 8.82 8.33 -0.41
C MET A 256 8.38 7.89 -1.81
N GLU A 257 8.91 6.76 -2.31
CA GLU A 257 8.55 6.22 -3.62
C GLU A 257 7.05 5.90 -3.72
N ARG A 258 6.49 5.31 -2.65
CA ARG A 258 5.05 5.03 -2.54
C ARG A 258 4.23 6.32 -2.61
N LEU A 259 4.59 7.33 -1.81
CA LEU A 259 3.90 8.63 -1.83
C LEU A 259 3.96 9.28 -3.21
N VAL A 260 5.15 9.38 -3.82
CA VAL A 260 5.33 10.00 -5.13
C VAL A 260 4.48 9.29 -6.18
N THR A 261 4.52 7.95 -6.22
CA THR A 261 3.74 7.16 -7.18
C THR A 261 2.23 7.37 -7.03
N ALA A 262 1.72 7.34 -5.79
CA ALA A 262 0.29 7.55 -5.52
C ALA A 262 -0.14 8.99 -5.86
N ALA A 263 0.65 9.98 -5.45
CA ALA A 263 0.38 11.39 -5.72
C ALA A 263 0.46 11.73 -7.22
N GLU A 264 1.35 11.10 -7.99
CA GLU A 264 1.40 11.26 -9.44
C GLU A 264 0.13 10.77 -10.13
N ARG A 265 -0.47 9.66 -9.66
CA ARG A 265 -1.75 9.16 -10.18
C ARG A 265 -2.87 10.14 -9.85
N VAL A 266 -2.98 10.56 -8.59
CA VAL A 266 -4.00 11.53 -8.13
C VAL A 266 -3.91 12.83 -8.93
N GLY A 267 -2.72 13.41 -9.03
CA GLY A 267 -2.52 14.65 -9.78
C GLY A 267 -2.65 14.51 -11.29
N SER A 268 -2.56 13.29 -11.83
CA SER A 268 -2.80 13.06 -13.27
C SER A 268 -4.28 12.98 -13.59
N ALA A 269 -5.07 12.45 -12.66
CA ALA A 269 -6.52 12.35 -12.75
C ALA A 269 -7.24 13.69 -12.49
N GLY A 270 -6.77 14.48 -11.52
CA GLY A 270 -7.35 15.78 -11.15
C GLY A 270 -6.60 17.01 -11.71
N GLU A 271 -7.27 18.16 -11.83
CA GLU A 271 -6.64 19.40 -12.30
C GLU A 271 -6.16 20.33 -11.15
N ASP A 272 -6.79 20.25 -9.98
CA ASP A 272 -6.56 21.15 -8.84
C ASP A 272 -5.61 20.59 -7.77
N PHE A 273 -5.07 19.38 -7.98
CA PHE A 273 -4.12 18.75 -7.05
C PHE A 273 -2.83 19.57 -6.94
N ALA A 274 -2.50 19.99 -5.72
CA ALA A 274 -1.52 21.04 -5.47
C ALA A 274 -0.28 20.56 -4.72
N ALA A 275 -0.39 19.59 -3.80
CA ALA A 275 0.76 19.08 -3.07
C ALA A 275 0.58 17.67 -2.49
N ALA A 276 1.71 17.01 -2.25
CA ALA A 276 1.80 15.75 -1.52
C ALA A 276 2.83 15.90 -0.40
N PHE A 277 2.50 15.46 0.81
CA PHE A 277 3.33 15.59 2.00
C PHE A 277 3.80 14.22 2.51
N LEU A 278 5.09 14.09 2.82
CA LEU A 278 5.57 13.06 3.74
C LEU A 278 5.92 13.74 5.06
N VAL A 279 5.22 13.35 6.12
CA VAL A 279 5.42 13.88 7.48
C VAL A 279 6.15 12.82 8.29
N THR A 280 7.13 13.22 9.10
CA THR A 280 7.84 12.30 10.00
C THR A 280 8.01 12.92 11.37
N THR A 281 7.77 12.15 12.43
CA THR A 281 8.10 12.57 13.81
C THR A 281 9.57 12.32 14.19
N SER A 282 10.34 11.76 13.25
CA SER A 282 11.76 11.45 13.39
C SER A 282 12.58 12.29 12.41
N PHE A 283 13.20 11.65 11.41
CA PHE A 283 13.99 12.30 10.37
C PHE A 283 13.81 11.56 9.03
N PHE A 284 14.28 12.16 7.93
CA PHE A 284 14.33 11.51 6.62
C PHE A 284 15.69 10.84 6.40
N GLU A 285 15.68 9.57 5.95
CA GLU A 285 16.93 8.91 5.56
C GLU A 285 17.42 9.44 4.19
N PRO A 286 18.71 9.25 3.85
CA PRO A 286 19.28 9.76 2.60
C PRO A 286 18.54 9.29 1.34
N GLY A 287 18.07 8.04 1.31
CA GLY A 287 17.34 7.50 0.16
C GLY A 287 16.02 8.23 -0.09
N ALA A 288 15.27 8.58 0.97
CA ALA A 288 14.05 9.38 0.85
C ALA A 288 14.32 10.77 0.26
N LEU A 289 15.40 11.43 0.70
CA LEU A 289 15.81 12.74 0.17
C LEU A 289 16.28 12.66 -1.28
N GLU A 290 16.98 11.58 -1.65
CA GLU A 290 17.39 11.33 -3.03
C GLU A 290 16.17 11.15 -3.94
N THR A 291 15.22 10.28 -3.56
CA THR A 291 13.96 10.09 -4.29
C THR A 291 13.19 11.40 -4.45
N ALA A 292 13.07 12.21 -3.40
CA ALA A 292 12.39 13.51 -3.48
C ALA A 292 13.11 14.47 -4.44
N SER A 293 14.45 14.51 -4.39
CA SER A 293 15.27 15.28 -5.33
C SER A 293 15.05 14.79 -6.76
N GLU A 294 15.01 13.48 -7.00
CA GLU A 294 14.81 12.91 -8.33
C GLU A 294 13.42 13.19 -8.90
N ALA A 295 12.37 13.01 -8.10
CA ALA A 295 10.99 13.30 -8.50
C ALA A 295 10.79 14.78 -8.85
N THR A 296 11.53 15.67 -8.18
CA THR A 296 11.42 17.13 -8.37
C THR A 296 12.47 17.71 -9.32
N ARG A 297 13.39 16.89 -9.85
CA ARG A 297 14.33 17.30 -10.92
C ARG A 297 13.53 17.55 -12.20
N GLY A 298 13.31 18.82 -12.50
CA GLY A 298 12.85 19.22 -13.83
C GLY A 298 13.84 18.73 -14.90
N GLY A 299 13.35 18.21 -16.03
CA GLY A 299 14.20 17.75 -17.13
C GLY A 299 15.21 18.83 -17.60
N LEU A 300 16.25 18.43 -18.34
CA LEU A 300 17.46 19.20 -18.75
C LEU A 300 17.27 20.65 -19.28
N LEU A 301 16.04 21.12 -19.49
CA LEU A 301 15.68 22.44 -20.00
C LEU A 301 14.69 23.20 -19.09
N SER A 302 14.35 22.66 -17.91
CA SER A 302 13.36 23.23 -16.98
C SER A 302 13.89 24.48 -16.28
N ARG A 303 13.33 25.64 -16.63
CA ARG A 303 13.41 26.89 -15.87
C ARG A 303 12.27 27.03 -14.86
N ASN A 304 11.76 25.92 -14.32
CA ASN A 304 10.64 25.99 -13.38
C ASN A 304 11.13 26.70 -12.11
N LYS A 305 10.55 27.88 -11.82
CA LYS A 305 10.85 28.68 -10.62
C LYS A 305 10.22 28.11 -9.36
N ARG A 306 9.34 27.11 -9.52
CA ARG A 306 8.66 26.45 -8.42
C ARG A 306 9.61 25.53 -7.68
N LYS A 307 9.62 25.62 -6.35
CA LYS A 307 10.44 24.79 -5.47
C LYS A 307 9.76 23.42 -5.27
N SER A 308 10.57 22.37 -5.19
CA SER A 308 10.14 20.99 -4.93
C SER A 308 8.91 20.57 -5.73
N PHE A 309 8.98 20.72 -7.06
CA PHE A 309 7.80 20.61 -7.93
C PHE A 309 7.90 19.42 -8.87
N VAL A 310 6.97 18.47 -8.74
CA VAL A 310 6.83 17.30 -9.61
C VAL A 310 6.02 17.71 -10.84
N ASN A 311 6.57 17.50 -12.04
CA ASN A 311 5.93 17.93 -13.28
C ASN A 311 5.15 16.76 -13.91
N LEU A 312 3.82 16.85 -13.92
CA LEU A 312 2.96 15.86 -14.57
C LEU A 312 2.71 16.20 -16.05
N SER A 313 2.65 17.49 -16.38
CA SER A 313 2.53 17.97 -17.75
C SER A 313 3.16 19.35 -17.91
N ARG A 314 3.09 19.93 -19.11
CA ARG A 314 3.60 21.30 -19.36
C ARG A 314 2.97 22.37 -18.48
N LYS A 315 1.75 22.15 -17.99
CA LYS A 315 0.99 23.10 -17.19
C LYS A 315 0.61 22.58 -15.80
N ARG A 316 0.66 21.26 -15.58
CA ARG A 316 0.20 20.59 -14.35
C ARG A 316 1.35 19.95 -13.59
N GLY A 317 1.19 19.88 -12.28
CA GLY A 317 2.14 19.31 -11.34
C GLY A 317 1.80 19.76 -9.92
N TYR A 318 2.50 19.20 -8.95
CA TYR A 318 2.26 19.44 -7.53
C TYR A 318 3.58 19.65 -6.78
N HIS A 319 3.49 20.25 -5.59
CA HIS A 319 4.64 20.38 -4.70
C HIS A 319 4.82 19.11 -3.88
N LEU A 320 6.00 18.52 -3.91
CA LEU A 320 6.38 17.44 -3.00
C LEU A 320 6.98 18.06 -1.74
N CYS A 321 6.37 17.81 -0.59
CA CYS A 321 6.67 18.47 0.66
C CYS A 321 7.12 17.46 1.71
N LEU A 322 8.26 17.72 2.35
CA LEU A 322 8.77 16.90 3.45
C LEU A 322 8.72 17.72 4.73
N VAL A 323 8.07 17.18 5.75
CA VAL A 323 7.81 17.86 7.00
C VAL A 323 8.36 17.04 8.16
N GLU A 324 9.16 17.67 9.02
CA GLU A 324 9.54 17.10 10.30
C GLU A 324 8.63 17.66 11.39
N ALA A 325 8.02 16.78 12.18
CA ALA A 325 7.18 17.12 13.33
C ALA A 325 7.98 16.85 14.60
N ARG A 326 8.48 17.90 15.27
CA ARG A 326 9.26 17.79 16.50
C ARG A 326 8.57 18.52 17.63
N SER A 327 8.21 17.80 18.69
CA SER A 327 7.55 18.39 19.87
C SER A 327 6.34 19.26 19.47
N GLU A 328 5.43 18.70 18.66
CA GLU A 328 4.21 19.37 18.15
C GLU A 328 4.46 20.59 17.25
N ASN A 329 5.71 20.85 16.85
CA ASN A 329 6.05 21.86 15.87
C ASN A 329 6.38 21.20 14.54
N PHE A 330 5.66 21.60 13.48
CA PHE A 330 5.93 21.16 12.12
C PHE A 330 6.92 22.12 11.45
N THR A 331 7.87 21.57 10.70
CA THR A 331 8.82 22.34 9.90
C THR A 331 8.87 21.76 8.51
N LEU A 332 8.55 22.59 7.50
CA LEU A 332 8.71 22.20 6.10
C LEU A 332 10.20 22.23 5.73
N THR A 333 10.84 21.06 5.67
CA THR A 333 12.28 20.94 5.41
C THR A 333 12.59 20.84 3.91
N VAL A 334 11.66 20.29 3.12
CA VAL A 334 11.76 20.31 1.66
C VAL A 334 10.42 20.74 1.06
N PRO A 335 10.36 21.87 0.34
CA PRO A 335 11.39 22.90 0.30
C PRO A 335 11.47 23.64 1.64
N GLU A 336 12.68 23.93 2.09
CA GLU A 336 12.92 24.71 3.32
C GLU A 336 12.23 26.10 3.23
N LEU A 337 11.44 26.41 4.27
CA LEU A 337 10.79 27.71 4.50
C LEU A 337 11.58 28.55 5.51
#